data_AF-A0A9C8ZDQ1-F1
#
_entry.id   AF-A0A9C8ZDQ1-F1
#
_cell.length_a   1.000
_cell.length_b   1.000
_cell.length_c   1.000
_cell.angle_alpha   90.00
_cell.angle_beta   90.00
_cell.angle_gamma   90.00
#
_symmetry.space_group_name_H-M   'P 1'
#
loop_
_entity.id
_entity.type
_entity.pdbx_description
1 polymer ?
#
loop_
_entity_poly.entity_id
_entity_poly.type
_entity_poly.pdbx_seq_one_letter_code
_entity_poly.pdbx_strand_id
1 'polypeptide(L)' 'MLLMIDNYDSFTYNLVQYFGELGAEVCVHRNDQ' A
#
# COMPACT_ATOMS: atom_id res chain seq x y z
N MET A 1 -1.16 10.70 -4.73
CA MET A 1 -1.24 10.18 -3.37
C MET A 1 -2.33 9.11 -3.28
N LEU A 2 -1.94 7.85 -3.13
CA LEU A 2 -2.81 6.68 -2.91
C LEU A 2 -2.77 6.28 -1.44
N LEU A 3 -3.93 6.05 -0.82
CA LEU A 3 -4.02 5.48 0.52
C LEU A 3 -4.22 3.96 0.41
N MET A 4 -3.33 3.20 1.02
CA MET A 4 -3.41 1.75 1.12
C MET A 4 -3.74 1.35 2.56
N ILE A 5 -4.82 0.61 2.76
CA ILE A 5 -5.21 0.08 4.07
C ILE A 5 -4.76 -1.37 4.14
N ASP A 6 -3.78 -1.64 4.99
CA ASP A 6 -3.21 -2.96 5.23
C ASP A 6 -4.01 -3.69 6.31
N ASN A 7 -4.65 -4.80 5.92
CA ASN A 7 -5.38 -5.72 6.79
C ASN A 7 -4.54 -6.95 7.19
N TYR A 8 -3.21 -6.84 7.23
CA TYR A 8 -2.25 -7.93 7.44
C TYR A 8 -2.21 -8.96 6.31
N ASP A 9 -2.57 -8.53 5.10
CA ASP A 9 -2.46 -9.36 3.90
C ASP A 9 -1.15 -9.07 3.18
N SER A 10 -0.36 -10.13 2.91
CA SER A 10 0.91 -10.02 2.19
C SER A 10 0.73 -9.48 0.77
N PHE A 11 -0.46 -9.63 0.17
CA PHE A 11 -0.78 -9.06 -1.14
C PHE A 11 -0.73 -7.52 -1.14
N THR A 12 -0.99 -6.88 0.00
CA THR A 12 -0.91 -5.41 0.15
C THR A 12 0.45 -4.88 -0.26
N TYR A 13 1.52 -5.59 0.09
CA TYR A 13 2.90 -5.18 -0.25
C TYR A 13 3.20 -5.30 -1.75
N ASN A 14 2.61 -6.29 -2.45
CA ASN A 14 2.76 -6.41 -3.90
C ASN A 14 2.16 -5.18 -4.61
N LEU A 15 0.98 -4.73 -4.18
CA LEU A 15 0.34 -3.54 -4.74
C LEU A 15 1.14 -2.27 -4.46
N VAL A 16 1.63 -2.09 -3.23
CA VAL A 16 2.48 -0.95 -2.86
C VAL A 16 3.73 -0.90 -3.73
N GLN A 17 4.39 -2.04 -3.96
CA GLN A 17 5.56 -2.11 -4.83
C GLN A 17 5.22 -1.73 -6.28
N TYR A 18 4.18 -2.32 -6.87
CA TYR A 18 3.79 -2.01 -8.25
C TYR A 18 3.42 -0.54 -8.44
N PHE A 19 2.69 0.05 -7.49
CA PHE A 19 2.37 1.47 -7.55
C PHE A 19 3.62 2.34 -7.38
N GLY A 20 4.58 1.94 -6.54
CA GLY A 20 5.89 2.60 -6.42
C GLY A 20 6.70 2.53 -7.72
N GLU A 21 6.73 1.39 -8.39
CA GLU A 21 7.39 1.21 -9.70
C GLU A 21 6.76 2.09 -10.80
N LEU A 22 5.46 2.39 -10.69
CA LEU A 22 4.74 3.32 -11.57
C LEU A 22 4.92 4.80 -11.16
N GLY A 23 5.72 5.09 -10.13
CA GLY A 23 5.98 6.45 -9.64
C GLY A 23 4.83 7.05 -8.81
N ALA A 24 3.88 6.22 -8.35
CA ALA A 24 2.82 6.69 -7.48
C ALA A 24 3.32 6.83 -6.03
N GLU A 25 2.96 7.94 -5.41
CA GLU A 25 3.11 8.11 -3.97
C GLU A 25 2.04 7.31 -3.23
N VAL A 26 2.46 6.33 -2.43
CA VAL A 26 1.57 5.45 -1.65
C VAL A 26 1.80 5.68 -0.15
N CYS A 27 0.72 5.94 0.58
CA CYS A 27 0.70 6.01 2.02
C CYS A 27 0.02 4.74 2.56
N VAL A 28 0.69 4.00 3.44
CA VAL A 28 0.18 2.72 3.98
C VAL A 28 -0.19 2.91 5.45
N HIS A 29 -1.41 2.54 5.80
CA HIS A 29 -1.90 2.50 7.18
C HIS A 29 -2.43 1.10 7.51
N ARG A 30 -2.21 0.64 8.75
CA ARG A 30 -2.90 -0.57 9.24
C ARG A 30 -4.37 -0.24 9.48
N ASN A 31 -5.26 -1.20 9.32
CA ASN A 31 -6.71 -0.95 9.51
C ASN A 31 -7.05 -0.50 10.94
N ASP A 32 -6.22 -0.90 11.90
CA ASP A 32 -6.42 -0.72 13.33
C ASP A 32 -5.46 0.31 13.96
N GLN A 33 -4.80 1.14 13.12
CA GLN A 33 -3.87 2.20 13.55
C GLN A 33 -4.22 3.57 12.98
#